data_AF-A0A948FC16-F1
#
_entry.id   AF-A0A948FC16-F1
#
_cell.length_a   1.000
_cell.length_b   1.000
_cell.length_c   1.000
_cell.angle_alpha   90.00
_cell.angle_beta   90.00
_cell.angle_gamma   90.00
#
_symmetry.space_group_name_H-M   'P 1'
#
loop_
_entity.id
_entity.type
_entity.pdbx_description
1 polymer ?
#
loop_
_entity_poly.entity_id
_entity_poly.type
_entity_poly.pdbx_seq_one_letter_code
_entity_poly.pdbx_strand_id
1 'polypeptide(L)'
;MISTQKDGETLKSQVLEAFEAFAAMTEKHGRALAAGELKYVSHWCDERDKAFRLLQQCLERLEVEQGYKDPAFAEMVRQWLGTLIDEEKVLHQQVSEKQEFIGGKIRSLRRGKKVIMGYNPASGQSPRPRFFSNRT
;
A
#
# COMPACT_ATOMS: atom_id res chain seq x y z
N MET A 1 17.75 -27.98 -35.70
CA MET A 1 16.43 -27.51 -35.23
C MET A 1 16.08 -28.15 -33.88
N ILE A 2 16.78 -27.83 -32.79
CA ILE A 2 16.55 -28.41 -31.44
C ILE A 2 16.46 -27.32 -30.34
N SER A 3 16.64 -26.04 -30.65
CA SER A 3 16.80 -24.99 -29.62
C SER A 3 15.51 -24.53 -28.92
N THR A 4 14.33 -24.77 -29.51
CA THR A 4 13.07 -24.13 -29.04
C THR A 4 12.46 -24.75 -27.78
N GLN A 5 12.80 -25.98 -27.39
CA GLN A 5 12.25 -26.61 -26.18
C GLN A 5 12.90 -26.07 -24.89
N LYS A 6 14.21 -25.78 -24.93
CA LYS A 6 14.96 -25.30 -23.76
C LYS A 6 14.63 -23.86 -23.39
N ASP A 7 14.37 -23.03 -24.40
CA ASP A 7 13.98 -21.63 -24.23
C ASP A 7 12.58 -21.50 -23.61
N GLY A 8 11.67 -22.42 -23.96
CA GLY A 8 10.30 -22.47 -23.41
C GLY A 8 10.22 -22.81 -21.92
N GLU A 9 10.99 -23.78 -21.45
CA GLU A 9 11.05 -24.12 -20.00
C GLU A 9 11.70 -23.01 -19.18
N THR A 10 12.67 -22.31 -19.78
CA THR A 10 13.33 -21.16 -19.14
C THR A 10 12.36 -19.99 -18.96
N LEU A 11 11.53 -19.69 -19.97
CA LEU A 11 10.52 -18.64 -19.88
C LEU A 11 9.42 -18.96 -18.88
N LYS A 12 8.94 -20.21 -18.82
CA LYS A 12 7.96 -20.65 -17.81
C LYS A 12 8.49 -20.45 -16.39
N SER A 13 9.76 -20.76 -16.17
CA SER A 13 10.43 -20.56 -14.88
C SER A 13 10.55 -19.08 -14.52
N GLN A 14 10.89 -18.22 -15.49
CA GLN A 14 10.95 -16.76 -15.28
C GLN A 14 9.58 -16.17 -14.93
N VAL A 15 8.51 -16.65 -15.58
CA VAL A 15 7.14 -16.23 -15.27
C VAL A 15 6.80 -16.59 -13.82
N LEU A 16 7.07 -17.84 -13.41
CA LEU A 16 6.82 -18.30 -12.04
C LEU A 16 7.61 -17.47 -11.01
N GLU A 17 8.90 -17.25 -11.26
CA GLU A 17 9.76 -16.45 -10.37
C GLU A 17 9.25 -15.00 -10.24
N ALA A 18 8.78 -14.41 -11.34
CA ALA A 18 8.18 -13.08 -11.32
C ALA A 18 6.87 -13.04 -10.50
N PHE A 19 6.04 -14.08 -10.58
CA PHE A 19 4.84 -14.21 -9.76
C PHE A 19 5.18 -14.33 -8.27
N GLU A 20 6.10 -15.23 -7.91
CA GLU A 20 6.51 -15.45 -6.53
C GLU A 20 7.14 -14.19 -5.92
N ALA A 21 7.99 -13.50 -6.68
CA ALA A 21 8.59 -12.24 -6.27
C ALA A 21 7.54 -11.15 -6.03
N PHE A 22 6.52 -11.06 -6.89
CA PHE A 22 5.44 -10.10 -6.73
C PHE A 22 4.58 -10.43 -5.50
N ALA A 23 4.18 -11.69 -5.32
CA ALA A 23 3.38 -12.13 -4.19
C ALA A 23 4.11 -11.90 -2.85
N ALA A 24 5.39 -12.27 -2.76
CA ALA A 24 6.20 -12.06 -1.55
C ALA A 24 6.34 -10.56 -1.20
N MET A 25 6.47 -9.71 -2.22
CA MET A 25 6.52 -8.26 -2.06
C MET A 25 5.17 -7.71 -1.54
N THR A 26 4.05 -8.13 -2.12
CA THR A 26 2.70 -7.74 -1.69
C THR A 26 2.44 -8.14 -0.23
N GLU A 27 2.83 -9.36 0.15
CA GLU A 27 2.69 -9.85 1.52
C GLU A 27 3.55 -9.05 2.51
N LYS A 28 4.81 -8.74 2.15
CA LYS A 28 5.72 -7.89 2.93
C LYS A 28 5.11 -6.51 3.17
N HIS A 29 4.56 -5.88 2.12
CA HIS A 29 3.93 -4.56 2.22
C HIS A 29 2.66 -4.61 3.08
N GLY A 30 1.84 -5.64 2.93
CA GLY A 30 0.65 -5.87 3.77
C GLY A 30 1.01 -6.02 5.26
N ARG A 31 2.04 -6.81 5.58
CA ARG A 31 2.55 -6.95 6.96
C ARG A 31 3.04 -5.61 7.52
N ALA A 32 3.77 -4.83 6.73
CA ALA A 32 4.28 -3.55 7.15
C ALA A 32 3.16 -2.50 7.36
N LEU A 33 2.10 -2.51 6.53
CA LEU A 33 0.89 -1.70 6.72
C LEU A 33 0.15 -2.08 8.01
N ALA A 34 0.03 -3.37 8.29
CA ALA A 34 -0.59 -3.87 9.52
C ALA A 34 0.18 -3.39 10.76
N ALA A 35 1.52 -3.46 10.72
CA ALA A 35 2.42 -2.96 11.76
C ALA A 35 2.47 -1.41 11.85
N GLY A 36 1.92 -0.69 10.87
CA GLY A 36 1.93 0.77 10.84
C GLY A 36 3.28 1.39 10.43
N GLU A 37 4.14 0.62 9.75
CA GLU A 37 5.46 1.06 9.31
C GLU A 37 5.40 1.91 8.02
N LEU A 38 4.76 3.07 8.10
CA LEU A 38 4.48 3.91 6.91
C LEU A 38 5.68 4.73 6.41
N LYS A 39 6.84 4.61 7.06
CA LYS A 39 8.07 5.37 6.76
C LYS A 39 8.66 5.08 5.37
N TYR A 40 8.33 3.93 4.77
CA TYR A 40 8.89 3.48 3.50
C TYR A 40 7.85 3.34 2.38
N VAL A 41 6.65 3.92 2.54
CA VAL A 41 5.56 3.78 1.55
C VAL A 41 5.98 4.24 0.16
N SER A 42 6.75 5.32 0.05
CA SER A 42 7.27 5.77 -1.26
C SER A 42 8.18 4.74 -1.92
N HIS A 43 9.03 4.08 -1.13
CA HIS A 43 9.90 3.01 -1.63
C HIS A 43 9.10 1.78 -2.06
N TRP A 44 8.00 1.48 -1.37
CA TRP A 44 7.12 0.36 -1.72
C TRP A 44 6.44 0.57 -3.07
N CYS A 45 6.05 1.80 -3.40
CA CYS A 45 5.53 2.13 -4.72
C CYS A 45 6.56 1.82 -5.83
N ASP A 46 7.83 2.22 -5.63
CA ASP A 46 8.89 1.94 -6.59
C ASP A 46 9.20 0.43 -6.72
N GLU A 47 9.22 -0.31 -5.60
CA GLU A 47 9.40 -1.77 -5.59
C GLU A 47 8.26 -2.46 -6.37
N ARG A 48 7.01 -2.03 -6.14
CA ARG A 48 5.82 -2.55 -6.82
C ARG A 48 5.85 -2.29 -8.31
N ASP A 49 6.13 -1.06 -8.72
CA ASP A 49 6.20 -0.70 -10.14
C ASP A 49 7.26 -1.52 -10.88
N LYS A 50 8.41 -1.77 -10.25
CA LYS A 50 9.46 -2.63 -10.82
C LYS A 50 9.00 -4.07 -10.95
N ALA A 51 8.44 -4.65 -9.88
CA ALA A 51 7.96 -6.03 -9.89
C ALA A 51 6.83 -6.23 -10.92
N PHE A 52 5.90 -5.27 -11.01
CA PHE A 52 4.81 -5.29 -11.99
C PHE A 52 5.34 -5.25 -13.43
N ARG A 53 6.29 -4.35 -13.74
CA ARG A 53 6.88 -4.28 -15.08
C ARG A 53 7.60 -5.56 -15.46
N LEU A 54 8.30 -6.19 -14.53
CA LEU A 54 8.97 -7.48 -14.78
C LEU A 54 7.95 -8.58 -15.09
N LEU A 55 6.89 -8.68 -14.29
CA LEU A 55 5.82 -9.64 -14.52
C LEU A 55 5.13 -9.40 -15.88
N GLN A 56 4.81 -8.14 -16.19
CA GLN A 56 4.24 -7.75 -17.47
C GLN A 56 5.13 -8.17 -18.64
N GLN A 57 6.44 -7.86 -18.59
CA GLN A 57 7.38 -8.25 -19.63
C GLN A 57 7.46 -9.78 -19.81
N CYS A 58 7.42 -10.55 -18.71
CA CYS A 58 7.43 -12.01 -18.80
C CYS A 58 6.16 -12.54 -19.46
N LEU A 59 4.99 -11.96 -19.15
CA LEU A 59 3.71 -12.35 -19.74
C LEU A 59 3.59 -11.97 -21.22
N GLU A 60 4.05 -10.77 -21.60
CA GLU A 60 4.09 -10.33 -23.01
C GLU A 60 5.00 -11.25 -23.84
N ARG A 61 6.18 -11.59 -23.32
CA ARG A 61 7.08 -12.54 -23.99
C ARG A 61 6.48 -13.93 -24.09
N LEU A 62 5.79 -14.39 -23.05
CA LEU A 62 5.08 -15.66 -23.06
C LEU A 62 4.00 -15.71 -24.14
N GLU A 63 3.22 -14.65 -24.29
CA GLU A 63 2.20 -14.53 -25.33
C GLU A 63 2.81 -14.63 -26.74
N VAL A 64 3.92 -13.91 -26.98
CA VAL A 64 4.60 -13.88 -28.29
C VAL A 64 5.30 -15.20 -28.62
N GLU A 65 6.05 -15.77 -27.67
CA GLU A 65 6.91 -16.93 -27.94
C GLU A 65 6.14 -18.26 -27.90
N GLN A 66 5.19 -18.41 -26.97
CA GLN A 66 4.49 -19.67 -26.74
C GLN A 66 3.06 -19.68 -27.29
N GLY A 67 2.45 -18.51 -27.56
CA GLY A 67 1.10 -18.43 -28.13
C GLY A 67 0.07 -19.31 -27.42
N TYR A 68 0.16 -19.42 -26.08
CA TYR A 68 -0.65 -20.30 -25.24
C TYR A 68 -0.83 -21.74 -25.79
N LYS A 69 0.18 -22.27 -26.50
CA LYS A 69 0.14 -23.61 -27.09
C LYS A 69 -0.05 -24.73 -26.07
N ASP A 70 0.27 -24.45 -24.81
CA ASP A 70 0.03 -25.31 -23.67
C ASP A 70 -1.17 -24.81 -22.86
N PRO A 71 -2.37 -25.41 -23.03
CA PRO A 71 -3.57 -24.96 -22.34
C PRO A 71 -3.52 -25.18 -20.83
N ALA A 72 -2.78 -26.19 -20.35
CA ALA A 72 -2.63 -26.42 -18.91
C ALA A 72 -1.79 -25.31 -18.26
N PHE A 73 -0.71 -24.91 -18.93
CA PHE A 73 0.10 -23.77 -18.48
C PHE A 73 -0.65 -22.44 -18.55
N ALA A 74 -1.42 -22.23 -19.62
CA ALA A 74 -2.27 -21.04 -19.76
C ALA A 74 -3.28 -20.91 -18.61
N GLU A 75 -3.93 -22.02 -18.23
CA GLU A 75 -4.89 -22.04 -17.14
C GLU A 75 -4.22 -21.79 -15.78
N MET A 76 -3.04 -22.34 -15.55
CA MET A 76 -2.24 -22.08 -14.35
C MET A 76 -1.86 -20.60 -14.23
N VAL A 77 -1.41 -19.97 -15.32
CA VAL A 77 -1.10 -18.52 -15.34
C VAL A 77 -2.35 -17.69 -15.03
N ARG A 78 -3.53 -18.08 -15.55
CA ARG A 78 -4.80 -17.41 -15.21
C ARG A 78 -5.13 -17.51 -13.72
N GLN A 79 -4.93 -18.68 -13.11
CA GLN A 79 -5.17 -18.87 -11.68
C GLN A 79 -4.23 -18.02 -10.83
N TRP A 80 -2.96 -17.94 -11.20
CA TRP A 80 -1.99 -17.06 -10.52
C TRP A 80 -2.33 -15.59 -10.67
N LEU A 81 -2.72 -15.14 -11.87
CA LEU A 81 -3.20 -13.77 -12.08
C LEU A 81 -4.45 -13.47 -11.25
N GLY A 82 -5.41 -14.40 -11.18
CA GLY A 82 -6.60 -14.25 -10.35
C GLY A 82 -6.26 -14.07 -8.88
N THR A 83 -5.36 -14.91 -8.37
CA THR A 83 -4.89 -14.84 -6.97
C THR A 83 -4.20 -13.50 -6.68
N LEU A 84 -3.30 -13.08 -7.57
CA LEU A 84 -2.55 -11.83 -7.43
C LEU A 84 -3.48 -10.61 -7.47
N ILE A 85 -4.50 -10.62 -8.33
CA ILE A 85 -5.52 -9.57 -8.38
C ILE A 85 -6.31 -9.49 -7.06
N ASP A 86 -6.64 -10.63 -6.47
CA ASP A 86 -7.39 -10.65 -5.22
C ASP A 86 -6.53 -10.20 -4.02
N GLU A 87 -5.28 -10.62 -3.95
CA GLU A 87 -4.30 -10.09 -2.98
C GLU A 87 -4.11 -8.58 -3.12
N GLU A 88 -4.06 -8.09 -4.36
CA GLU A 88 -3.93 -6.67 -4.65
C GLU A 88 -5.15 -5.86 -4.20
N LYS A 89 -6.37 -6.38 -4.41
CA LYS A 89 -7.60 -5.76 -3.89
C LYS A 89 -7.56 -5.66 -2.36
N VAL A 90 -7.11 -6.72 -1.68
CA VAL A 90 -6.98 -6.73 -0.23
C VAL A 90 -5.99 -5.68 0.23
N LEU A 91 -4.81 -5.59 -0.41
CA LEU A 91 -3.82 -4.58 -0.06
C LEU A 91 -4.35 -3.16 -0.30
N HIS A 92 -5.02 -2.91 -1.43
CA HIS A 92 -5.63 -1.62 -1.72
C HIS A 92 -6.66 -1.23 -0.66
N GLN A 93 -7.51 -2.18 -0.25
CA GLN A 93 -8.49 -1.95 0.82
C GLN A 93 -7.79 -1.56 2.14
N GLN A 94 -6.74 -2.29 2.53
CA GLN A 94 -5.96 -1.97 3.74
C GLN A 94 -5.33 -0.57 3.67
N VAL A 95 -4.79 -0.18 2.51
CA VAL A 95 -4.24 1.17 2.30
C VAL A 95 -5.31 2.23 2.49
N SER A 96 -6.49 2.04 1.87
CA SER A 96 -7.62 2.96 1.98
C SER A 96 -8.06 3.16 3.44
N GLU A 97 -8.25 2.07 4.18
CA GLU A 97 -8.63 2.11 5.60
C GLU A 97 -7.59 2.85 6.45
N LYS A 98 -6.29 2.63 6.20
CA LYS A 98 -5.22 3.35 6.89
C LYS A 98 -5.21 4.84 6.56
N GLN A 99 -5.46 5.21 5.31
CA GLN A 99 -5.57 6.62 4.91
C GLN A 99 -6.74 7.32 5.62
N GLU A 100 -7.90 6.68 5.68
CA GLU A 100 -9.07 7.22 6.39
C GLU A 100 -8.78 7.41 7.88
N PHE A 101 -8.16 6.42 8.52
CA PHE A 101 -7.77 6.48 9.93
C PHE A 101 -6.80 7.63 10.21
N ILE A 102 -5.76 7.79 9.38
CA ILE A 102 -4.79 8.89 9.51
C ILE A 102 -5.48 10.25 9.28
N GLY A 103 -6.34 10.35 8.27
CA GLY A 103 -7.13 11.56 8.01
C GLY A 103 -8.03 11.91 9.19
N GLY A 104 -8.65 10.92 9.82
CA GLY A 104 -9.41 11.05 11.06
C GLY A 104 -8.55 11.61 12.20
N LYS A 105 -7.37 11.04 12.44
CA LYS A 105 -6.43 11.52 13.46
C LYS A 105 -5.97 12.95 13.21
N ILE A 106 -5.62 13.30 11.98
CA ILE A 106 -5.22 14.67 11.61
C ILE A 106 -6.34 15.67 11.90
N ARG A 107 -7.59 15.33 11.55
CA ARG A 107 -8.75 16.18 11.86
C ARG A 107 -8.92 16.38 13.37
N SER A 108 -8.80 15.30 14.15
CA SER A 108 -8.89 15.37 15.61
C SER A 108 -7.77 16.21 16.21
N LEU A 109 -6.53 16.05 15.75
CA LEU A 109 -5.39 16.88 16.18
C LEU A 109 -5.59 18.37 15.84
N ARG A 110 -6.12 18.67 14.65
CA ARG A 110 -6.45 20.05 14.26
C ARG A 110 -7.54 20.66 15.15
N ARG A 111 -8.57 19.88 15.52
CA ARG A 111 -9.60 20.31 16.49
C ARG A 111 -8.99 20.56 17.87
N GLY A 112 -8.16 19.63 18.37
CA GLY A 112 -7.44 19.80 19.63
C GLY A 112 -6.55 21.05 19.63
N LYS A 113 -5.80 21.29 18.55
CA LYS A 113 -5.01 22.53 18.38
C LYS A 113 -5.88 23.78 18.42
N LYS A 114 -7.04 23.77 17.76
CA LYS A 114 -7.99 24.91 17.82
C LYS A 114 -8.50 25.14 19.25
N VAL A 115 -8.82 24.08 19.99
CA VAL A 115 -9.25 24.19 21.39
C VAL A 115 -8.13 24.75 22.26
N ILE A 116 -6.90 24.26 22.14
CA ILE A 116 -5.74 24.77 22.91
C ILE A 116 -5.42 26.22 22.55
N MET A 117 -5.47 26.60 21.27
CA MET A 117 -5.23 27.99 20.86
C MET A 117 -6.37 28.94 21.29
N GLY A 118 -7.61 28.45 21.37
CA GLY A 118 -8.74 29.19 21.94
C GLY A 118 -8.71 29.26 23.47
N TYR A 119 -8.09 28.27 24.11
CA TYR A 119 -7.78 28.24 25.52
C TYR A 119 -6.50 29.04 25.79
N ASN A 120 -6.58 30.36 25.64
CA ASN A 120 -5.51 31.24 26.09
C ASN A 120 -5.58 31.35 27.63
N PRO A 121 -4.65 30.76 28.42
CA PRO A 121 -4.63 30.97 29.87
C PRO A 121 -4.38 32.44 30.25
N ALA A 122 -3.90 33.28 29.31
CA ALA A 122 -3.79 34.73 29.49
C ALA A 122 -5.10 35.50 29.22
N SER A 123 -6.16 34.87 28.69
CA SER A 123 -7.50 35.46 28.67
C SER A 123 -8.26 35.19 29.97
N GLY A 124 -7.53 35.15 31.08
CA GLY A 124 -8.06 35.22 32.43
C GLY A 124 -8.70 36.59 32.67
N GLN A 125 -9.88 36.80 32.09
CA GLN A 125 -10.89 37.64 32.72
C GLN A 125 -11.41 36.87 33.94
N SER A 126 -10.57 36.74 34.98
CA SER A 126 -11.13 36.56 36.31
C SER A 126 -11.93 37.83 36.60
N PRO A 127 -13.18 37.76 37.09
CA PRO A 127 -13.84 38.95 37.60
C PRO A 127 -12.93 39.53 38.69
N ARG A 128 -12.38 40.74 38.47
CA ARG A 128 -11.62 41.44 39.52
C ARG A 128 -12.54 41.54 40.74
N PRO A 129 -12.18 41.00 41.91
CA PRO A 129 -12.96 41.24 43.12
C PRO A 129 -12.93 42.74 43.39
N ARG A 130 -14.08 43.40 43.26
CA ARG A 130 -14.26 44.78 43.68
C ARG A 130 -14.26 44.77 45.20
N PHE A 131 -13.09 44.97 45.80
CA PHE A 131 -13.02 45.32 47.21
C PHE A 131 -13.68 46.68 47.37
N PHE A 132 -14.87 46.70 47.98
CA PHE A 132 -15.50 47.93 48.43
C PHE A 132 -14.56 48.58 49.45
N SER A 133 -13.91 49.68 49.07
CA SER A 133 -13.25 50.53 50.04
C SER A 133 -14.33 51.22 50.86
N ASN A 134 -14.58 50.74 52.08
CA ASN A 134 -15.24 51.54 53.10
C ASN A 134 -14.29 52.68 53.47
N ARG A 135 -14.56 53.88 52.94
CA ARG A 135 -14.07 55.12 53.55
C ARG A 135 -15.19 55.67 54.43
N THR A 136 -14.97 55.54 55.74
CA THR A 136 -15.37 56.51 56.76
C THR A 136 -15.01 57.93 56.37
#